data_AF-A0A090RJP7-F1
#
_entry.id   AF-A0A090RJP7-F1
#
_cell.length_a   1.000
_cell.length_b   1.000
_cell.length_c   1.000
_cell.angle_alpha   90.00
_cell.angle_beta   90.00
_cell.angle_gamma   90.00
#
_symmetry.space_group_name_H-M   'P 1'
#
loop_
_entity.id
_entity.type
_entity.pdbx_description
1 polymer ?
#
loop_
_entity_poly.entity_id
_entity_poly.type
_entity_poly.pdbx_seq_one_letter_code
_entity_poly.pdbx_strand_id
1 'polypeptide(L)'
;MVIAIALAGEPDLIIADEPTTALDVSIQDQILTLIRDLCQQKNVGCMLVTHDMGVVANVTDRVAVMYRGDLVELGTTEQVLCRPNHPYTQSLISAVPRSDIKLKRFPLVSYIESAEVTSSLDVKTHWLGQSEDQRSYSGALLQVENVNLRFITKDSFFESRREYVQASNNVSFEIHEGETFGLVGESGSGKSTIARVIAGLYPPNSGRVVFEGIDLTALRVKPSAVRCVVRCRWYSRTRIPR
;
A
#
# COMPACT_ATOMS: atom_id res chain seq x y z
N MET A 1 0.71 23.64 -4.00
CA MET A 1 1.25 25.00 -4.29
C MET A 1 1.61 25.17 -5.76
N VAL A 2 2.39 24.26 -6.36
CA VAL A 2 2.83 24.36 -7.78
C VAL A 2 1.66 24.45 -8.77
N ILE A 3 0.64 23.60 -8.60
CA ILE A 3 -0.52 23.55 -9.51
C ILE A 3 -1.34 24.85 -9.47
N ALA A 4 -1.47 25.47 -8.29
CA ALA A 4 -2.16 26.74 -8.14
C ALA A 4 -1.41 27.88 -8.86
N ILE A 5 -0.07 27.87 -8.82
CA ILE A 5 0.77 28.84 -9.54
C ILE A 5 0.62 28.64 -11.06
N ALA A 6 0.59 27.39 -11.53
CA ALA A 6 0.38 27.10 -12.94
C ALA A 6 -1.00 27.59 -13.44
N LEU A 7 -2.07 27.35 -12.66
CA LEU A 7 -3.44 27.80 -12.98
C LEU A 7 -3.66 29.32 -12.88
N ALA A 8 -2.78 30.03 -12.17
CA ALA A 8 -2.82 31.49 -12.07
C ALA A 8 -2.37 32.18 -13.36
N GLY A 9 -1.59 31.49 -14.20
CA GLY A 9 -1.16 31.98 -15.51
C GLY A 9 -2.18 31.85 -16.63
N GLU A 10 -3.41 31.41 -16.33
CA GLU A 10 -4.50 31.17 -17.30
C GLU A 10 -4.05 30.37 -18.55
N PRO A 11 -3.39 29.21 -18.38
CA PRO A 11 -2.88 28.45 -19.50
C PRO A 11 -4.01 27.77 -20.29
N ASP A 12 -3.80 27.53 -21.58
CA ASP A 12 -4.71 26.69 -22.38
C ASP A 12 -4.53 25.18 -22.11
N LEU A 13 -3.35 24.78 -21.60
CA LEU A 13 -2.99 23.39 -21.32
C LEU A 13 -2.10 23.27 -20.07
N ILE A 14 -2.40 22.29 -19.23
CA ILE A 14 -1.58 21.87 -18.09
C ILE A 14 -1.09 20.44 -18.33
N ILE A 15 0.21 20.23 -18.10
CA ILE A 15 0.82 18.90 -18.09
C ILE A 15 1.27 18.62 -16.66
N ALA A 16 0.71 17.58 -16.06
CA ALA A 16 0.95 17.20 -14.69
C ALA A 16 1.63 15.82 -14.66
N ASP A 17 2.91 15.79 -14.32
CA ASP A 17 3.68 14.55 -14.15
C ASP A 17 3.61 14.10 -12.69
N GLU A 18 2.92 12.99 -12.44
CA GLU A 18 2.72 12.39 -11.11
C GLU A 18 2.39 13.41 -9.99
N PRO A 19 1.35 14.25 -10.18
CA PRO A 19 1.13 15.46 -9.36
C PRO A 19 0.73 15.18 -7.92
N THR A 20 0.44 13.92 -7.58
CA THR A 20 -0.07 13.50 -6.27
C THR A 20 0.89 12.57 -5.52
N THR A 21 2.14 12.49 -5.99
CA THR A 21 3.19 11.75 -5.29
C THR A 21 3.34 12.20 -3.84
N ALA A 22 3.55 11.24 -2.95
CA ALA A 22 3.70 11.41 -1.50
C ALA A 22 2.45 11.91 -0.74
N LEU A 23 1.27 11.94 -1.37
CA LEU A 23 0.00 12.24 -0.70
C LEU A 23 -0.75 10.97 -0.29
N ASP A 24 -1.62 11.10 0.71
CA ASP A 24 -2.55 10.04 1.09
C ASP A 24 -3.64 9.86 0.02
N VAL A 25 -4.14 8.63 -0.16
CA VAL A 25 -5.18 8.30 -1.15
C VAL A 25 -6.40 9.20 -1.03
N SER A 26 -6.81 9.55 0.20
CA SER A 26 -7.96 10.43 0.45
C SER A 26 -7.72 11.89 0.02
N ILE A 27 -6.51 12.40 0.21
CA ILE A 27 -6.12 13.77 -0.15
C ILE A 27 -5.82 13.88 -1.64
N GLN A 28 -5.24 12.82 -2.22
CA GLN A 28 -5.01 12.68 -3.64
C GLN A 28 -6.30 12.84 -4.45
N ASP A 29 -7.36 12.13 -4.06
CA ASP A 29 -8.67 12.21 -4.73
C ASP A 29 -9.28 13.62 -4.64
N GLN A 30 -9.19 14.27 -3.48
CA GLN A 30 -9.67 15.64 -3.28
C GLN A 30 -8.93 16.64 -4.19
N ILE A 31 -7.60 16.54 -4.26
CA ILE A 31 -6.78 17.43 -5.08
C ILE A 31 -7.04 17.22 -6.57
N LEU A 32 -7.12 15.97 -7.02
CA LEU A 32 -7.38 15.68 -8.43
C LEU A 32 -8.78 16.12 -8.86
N THR A 33 -9.77 15.92 -8.00
CA THR A 33 -11.15 16.42 -8.21
C THR A 33 -11.14 17.94 -8.33
N LEU A 34 -10.46 18.64 -7.42
CA LEU A 34 -10.32 20.09 -7.48
C LEU A 34 -9.65 20.56 -8.78
N ILE A 35 -8.59 19.88 -9.23
CA ILE A 35 -7.90 20.22 -10.48
C ILE A 35 -8.84 20.05 -11.67
N ARG A 36 -9.57 18.93 -11.72
CA ARG A 36 -10.53 18.65 -12.79
C ARG A 36 -11.60 19.74 -12.86
N ASP A 37 -12.20 20.08 -11.73
CA ASP A 37 -13.28 21.06 -11.66
C ASP A 37 -12.77 22.47 -12.05
N LEU A 38 -11.54 22.83 -11.65
CA LEU A 38 -10.91 24.08 -12.07
C LEU A 38 -10.60 24.12 -13.58
N CYS A 39 -10.11 23.01 -14.15
CA CYS A 39 -9.86 22.90 -15.58
C CYS A 39 -11.16 23.03 -16.38
N GLN A 40 -12.26 22.44 -15.89
CA GLN A 40 -13.58 22.59 -16.51
C GLN A 40 -14.10 24.04 -16.44
N GLN A 41 -14.02 24.68 -15.27
CA GLN A 41 -14.49 26.06 -15.08
C GLN A 41 -13.71 27.07 -15.93
N LYS A 42 -12.39 26.87 -16.06
CA LYS A 42 -11.50 27.75 -16.82
C LYS A 42 -11.33 27.34 -18.30
N ASN A 43 -11.97 26.26 -18.73
CA ASN A 43 -11.84 25.69 -20.08
C ASN A 43 -10.37 25.41 -20.48
N VAL A 44 -9.63 24.77 -19.57
CA VAL A 44 -8.20 24.44 -19.71
C VAL A 44 -8.05 22.94 -19.98
N GLY A 45 -7.23 22.58 -20.97
CA GLY A 45 -6.85 21.19 -21.19
C GLY A 45 -5.94 20.68 -20.08
N CYS A 46 -6.13 19.43 -19.63
CA CYS A 46 -5.26 18.81 -18.63
C CYS A 46 -4.76 17.46 -19.12
N MET A 47 -3.44 17.29 -19.18
CA MET A 47 -2.78 16.03 -19.46
C MET A 47 -2.10 15.53 -18.18
N LEU A 48 -2.60 14.41 -17.67
CA LEU A 48 -2.07 13.75 -16.49
C LEU A 48 -1.18 12.58 -16.91
N VAL A 49 0.06 12.56 -16.44
CA VAL A 49 0.95 11.40 -16.54
C VAL A 49 0.94 10.70 -15.19
N THR A 50 0.42 9.47 -15.15
CA THR A 50 0.42 8.65 -13.95
C THR A 50 0.42 7.16 -14.25
N HIS A 51 0.92 6.36 -13.33
CA HIS A 51 0.79 4.90 -13.33
C HIS A 51 -0.42 4.40 -12.50
N ASP A 52 -1.15 5.28 -11.81
CA ASP A 52 -2.28 4.91 -10.98
C ASP A 52 -3.58 4.80 -11.79
N MET A 53 -4.06 3.56 -11.97
CA MET A 53 -5.27 3.28 -12.75
C MET A 53 -6.56 3.74 -12.06
N GLY A 54 -6.57 3.84 -10.72
CA GLY A 54 -7.72 4.35 -9.97
C GLY A 54 -7.89 5.85 -10.18
N VAL A 55 -6.79 6.60 -10.20
CA VAL A 55 -6.78 8.01 -10.58
C VAL A 55 -7.29 8.20 -12.01
N VAL A 56 -6.75 7.41 -12.95
CA VAL A 56 -7.15 7.46 -14.36
C VAL A 56 -8.67 7.24 -14.49
N ALA A 57 -9.21 6.23 -13.82
CA ALA A 57 -10.63 5.88 -13.85
C ALA A 57 -11.56 7.00 -13.38
N ASN A 58 -11.13 7.82 -12.41
CA ASN A 58 -11.99 8.82 -11.77
C ASN A 58 -11.87 10.22 -12.38
N VAL A 59 -10.71 10.56 -12.95
CA VAL A 59 -10.35 11.96 -13.24
C VAL A 59 -10.28 12.24 -14.74
N THR A 60 -9.95 11.24 -15.55
CA THR A 60 -9.64 11.45 -16.97
C THR A 60 -10.82 11.11 -17.88
N ASP A 61 -10.99 11.90 -18.95
CA ASP A 61 -11.99 11.61 -20.01
C ASP A 61 -11.45 10.63 -21.07
N ARG A 62 -10.13 10.68 -21.30
CA ARG A 62 -9.41 9.90 -22.31
C ARG A 62 -8.09 9.41 -21.76
N VAL A 63 -7.66 8.25 -22.25
CA VAL A 63 -6.43 7.58 -21.80
C VAL A 63 -5.55 7.24 -23.00
N ALA A 64 -4.27 7.59 -22.88
CA ALA A 64 -3.20 7.24 -23.80
C ALA A 64 -2.27 6.26 -23.10
N VAL A 65 -2.06 5.09 -23.69
CA VAL A 65 -1.14 4.06 -23.16
C VAL A 65 0.10 4.04 -24.03
N MET A 66 1.25 4.22 -23.39
CA MET A 66 2.56 4.15 -24.05
C MET A 66 3.30 2.88 -23.64
N TYR A 67 4.02 2.28 -24.59
CA TYR A 67 4.92 1.15 -24.35
C TYR A 67 6.16 1.27 -25.23
N ARG A 68 7.36 1.17 -24.63
CA ARG A 68 8.65 1.29 -25.33
C ARG A 68 8.80 2.56 -26.18
N GLY A 69 8.18 3.66 -25.75
CA GLY A 69 8.21 4.95 -26.45
C GLY A 69 7.13 5.13 -27.50
N ASP A 70 6.35 4.08 -27.82
CA ASP A 70 5.26 4.14 -28.78
C ASP A 70 3.91 4.31 -28.08
N LEU A 71 3.02 5.11 -28.67
CA LEU A 71 1.61 5.17 -28.28
C LEU A 71 0.90 3.92 -28.80
N VAL A 72 0.61 2.98 -27.89
CA VAL A 72 0.05 1.67 -28.26
C VAL A 72 -1.48 1.63 -28.20
N GLU A 73 -2.11 2.53 -27.43
CA GLU A 73 -3.56 2.63 -27.36
C GLU A 73 -3.99 4.05 -26.96
N LEU A 74 -5.08 4.54 -27.56
CA LEU A 74 -5.69 5.84 -27.22
C LEU A 74 -7.21 5.72 -27.36
N GLY A 75 -7.94 6.08 -26.31
CA GLY A 75 -9.39 5.99 -26.33
C GLY A 75 -10.07 6.75 -25.18
N THR A 76 -11.37 6.55 -25.03
CA THR A 76 -12.08 7.00 -23.82
C THR A 76 -11.61 6.18 -22.63
N THR A 77 -11.64 6.77 -21.43
CA THR A 77 -11.27 6.06 -20.20
C THR A 77 -12.03 4.77 -20.03
N GLU A 78 -13.35 4.78 -20.28
CA GLU A 78 -14.18 3.58 -20.23
C GLU A 78 -13.72 2.50 -21.22
N GLN A 79 -13.42 2.87 -22.47
CA GLN A 79 -12.97 1.90 -23.48
C GLN A 79 -11.63 1.28 -23.09
N VAL A 80 -10.65 2.10 -22.70
CA VAL A 80 -9.29 1.62 -22.39
C VAL A 80 -9.27 0.78 -21.11
N LEU A 81 -10.05 1.14 -20.08
CA LEU A 81 -10.08 0.40 -18.82
C LEU A 81 -10.97 -0.84 -18.86
N CYS A 82 -12.09 -0.81 -19.58
CA CYS A 82 -13.06 -1.92 -19.58
C CYS A 82 -12.91 -2.86 -20.78
N ARG A 83 -12.51 -2.34 -21.95
CA ARG A 83 -12.38 -3.08 -23.21
C ARG A 83 -11.09 -2.70 -23.96
N PRO A 84 -9.91 -2.94 -23.37
CA PRO A 84 -8.65 -2.64 -24.01
C PRO A 84 -8.42 -3.49 -25.27
N ASN A 85 -8.00 -2.84 -26.35
CA ASN A 85 -7.71 -3.49 -27.63
C ASN A 85 -6.27 -4.04 -27.69
N HIS A 86 -5.31 -3.34 -27.09
CA HIS A 86 -3.90 -3.70 -27.22
C HIS A 86 -3.50 -4.76 -26.17
N PRO A 87 -2.75 -5.83 -26.54
CA PRO A 87 -2.37 -6.90 -25.62
C PRO A 87 -1.61 -6.43 -24.36
N TYR A 88 -0.77 -5.40 -24.51
CA TYR A 88 -0.09 -4.78 -23.38
C TYR A 88 -1.07 -4.08 -22.44
N THR A 89 -2.04 -3.34 -22.96
CA THR A 89 -3.07 -2.68 -22.15
C THR A 89 -3.93 -3.73 -21.42
N GLN A 90 -4.30 -4.82 -22.09
CA GLN A 90 -4.99 -5.95 -21.45
C GLN A 90 -4.19 -6.51 -20.28
N SER A 91 -2.88 -6.69 -20.46
CA SER A 91 -1.97 -7.14 -19.41
C SER A 91 -1.92 -6.16 -18.24
N LEU A 92 -1.78 -4.85 -18.52
CA LEU A 92 -1.78 -3.80 -17.50
C LEU A 92 -3.09 -3.80 -16.68
N ILE A 93 -4.25 -3.80 -17.35
CA ILE A 93 -5.55 -3.77 -16.69
C ILE A 93 -5.81 -5.05 -15.88
N SER A 94 -5.34 -6.20 -16.34
CA SER A 94 -5.47 -7.46 -15.59
C SER A 94 -4.71 -7.47 -14.26
N ALA A 95 -3.67 -6.64 -14.14
CA ALA A 95 -2.90 -6.47 -12.91
C ALA A 95 -3.59 -5.56 -11.88
N VAL A 96 -4.58 -4.77 -12.31
CA VAL A 96 -5.30 -3.85 -11.43
C VAL A 96 -6.35 -4.63 -10.63
N PRO A 97 -6.28 -4.64 -9.30
CA PRO A 97 -7.27 -5.32 -8.47
C PRO A 97 -8.62 -4.64 -8.63
N ARG A 98 -9.61 -5.39 -9.14
CA ARG A 98 -10.96 -4.85 -9.28
C ARG A 98 -11.66 -4.85 -7.92
N SER A 99 -12.19 -3.70 -7.52
CA SER A 99 -12.87 -3.53 -6.21
C SER A 99 -14.23 -4.21 -6.13
N ASP A 100 -14.82 -4.61 -7.27
CA ASP A 100 -16.12 -5.25 -7.40
C ASP A 100 -16.07 -6.78 -7.20
N ILE A 101 -14.89 -7.39 -7.30
CA ILE A 101 -14.71 -8.85 -7.23
C ILE A 101 -13.79 -9.20 -6.06
N LYS A 102 -14.32 -9.97 -5.10
CA LYS A 102 -13.52 -10.54 -4.01
C LYS A 102 -12.60 -11.63 -4.57
N LEU A 103 -11.38 -11.25 -4.91
CA LEU A 103 -10.35 -12.17 -5.38
C LEU A 103 -9.96 -13.13 -4.24
N LYS A 104 -10.11 -14.45 -4.45
CA LYS A 104 -9.60 -15.47 -3.51
C LYS A 104 -8.06 -15.50 -3.46
N ARG A 105 -7.41 -15.07 -4.55
CA ARG A 105 -5.97 -14.95 -4.70
C ARG A 105 -5.72 -13.91 -5.79
N PHE A 106 -4.72 -13.05 -5.62
CA PHE A 106 -4.35 -12.11 -6.68
C PHE A 106 -3.92 -12.91 -7.92
N PRO A 107 -4.43 -12.57 -9.12
CA PRO A 107 -3.96 -13.20 -10.34
C PRO A 107 -2.46 -12.93 -10.47
N LEU A 108 -1.69 -14.01 -10.61
CA LEU A 108 -0.28 -13.92 -11.01
C LEU A 108 -0.28 -13.46 -12.46
N VAL A 109 0.06 -12.19 -12.69
CA VAL A 109 0.30 -11.69 -14.04
C VAL A 109 1.65 -12.26 -14.48
N SER A 110 1.61 -13.40 -15.15
CA SER A 110 2.75 -13.94 -15.87
C SER A 110 3.04 -13.03 -17.06
N TYR A 111 4.00 -12.12 -16.92
CA TYR A 111 4.34 -11.20 -17.99
C TYR A 111 5.02 -11.91 -19.18
N ILE A 112 4.42 -11.72 -20.36
CA ILE A 112 4.96 -11.22 -21.64
C ILE A 112 5.87 -12.09 -22.54
N GLU A 113 6.56 -13.16 -22.12
CA GLU A 113 7.41 -13.92 -23.09
C GLU A 113 7.29 -15.45 -23.11
N SER A 114 6.35 -16.07 -22.39
CA SER A 114 6.13 -17.52 -22.58
C SER A 114 4.74 -17.92 -22.12
N ALA A 115 3.96 -18.44 -23.06
CA ALA A 115 2.70 -19.08 -22.80
C ALA A 115 2.93 -20.44 -22.13
N GLU A 116 2.96 -20.48 -20.81
CA GLU A 116 2.57 -21.69 -20.08
C GLU A 116 1.55 -21.30 -19.01
N VAL A 117 0.32 -21.74 -19.22
CA VAL A 117 -0.76 -21.67 -18.24
C VAL A 117 -0.31 -22.47 -17.03
N THR A 118 0.16 -21.78 -15.99
CA THR A 118 0.55 -22.47 -14.76
C THR A 118 -0.73 -22.98 -14.11
N SER A 119 -0.96 -24.29 -14.20
CA SER A 119 -2.07 -24.97 -13.54
C SER A 119 -2.07 -24.60 -12.06
N SER A 120 -3.24 -24.25 -11.53
CA SER A 120 -3.45 -23.90 -10.13
C SER A 120 -2.86 -24.99 -9.22
N LEU A 121 -1.78 -24.66 -8.51
CA LEU A 121 -1.21 -25.50 -7.46
C LEU A 121 -2.24 -25.64 -6.34
N ASP A 122 -2.81 -26.83 -6.19
CA ASP A 122 -3.67 -27.16 -5.05
C ASP A 122 -2.78 -27.43 -3.83
N VAL A 123 -2.61 -26.40 -3.00
CA VAL A 123 -1.71 -26.39 -1.85
C VAL A 123 -2.06 -27.50 -0.84
N LYS A 124 -3.33 -27.94 -0.79
CA LYS A 124 -3.80 -28.98 0.13
C LYS A 124 -3.28 -30.38 -0.20
N THR A 125 -3.00 -30.66 -1.48
CA THR A 125 -2.52 -31.97 -1.95
C THR A 125 -1.03 -31.98 -2.23
N HIS A 126 -0.36 -30.83 -2.17
CA HIS A 126 1.06 -30.68 -2.42
C HIS A 126 1.89 -30.95 -1.16
N TRP A 127 3.10 -31.50 -1.31
CA TRP A 127 4.02 -31.81 -0.19
C TRP A 127 4.38 -30.59 0.68
N LEU A 128 4.18 -29.36 0.18
CA LEU A 128 4.34 -28.13 0.96
C LEU A 128 3.25 -27.96 2.03
N GLY A 129 2.03 -28.43 1.77
CA GLY A 129 0.91 -28.41 2.71
C GLY A 129 1.05 -29.43 3.85
N GLN A 130 1.88 -30.47 3.69
CA GLN A 130 2.13 -31.46 4.75
C GLN A 130 2.99 -30.91 5.91
N SER A 131 3.57 -29.72 5.75
CA SER A 131 4.36 -29.06 6.80
C SER A 131 3.51 -28.24 7.78
N GLU A 132 2.20 -28.09 7.54
CA GLU A 132 1.31 -27.33 8.44
C GLU A 132 0.96 -28.08 9.73
N ASP A 133 1.15 -29.41 9.79
CA ASP A 133 0.70 -30.28 10.89
C ASP A 133 1.52 -30.20 12.20
N GLN A 134 2.52 -29.32 12.33
CA GLN A 134 3.39 -29.26 13.52
C GLN A 134 3.30 -28.00 14.39
N ARG A 135 2.32 -27.11 14.21
CA ARG A 135 2.17 -25.94 15.11
C ARG A 135 0.75 -25.76 15.60
N SER A 136 0.46 -26.37 16.75
CA SER A 136 -0.80 -26.24 17.50
C SER A 136 -0.93 -24.89 18.21
N TYR A 137 -0.96 -23.77 17.47
CA TYR A 137 -1.33 -22.48 18.04
C TYR A 137 -2.65 -22.01 17.43
N SER A 138 -3.75 -22.12 18.19
CA SER A 138 -5.09 -21.71 17.73
C SER A 138 -5.44 -20.25 18.07
N GLY A 139 -4.47 -19.46 18.55
CA GLY A 139 -4.68 -18.07 18.94
C GLY A 139 -4.39 -17.08 17.82
N ALA A 140 -4.58 -15.79 18.09
CA ALA A 140 -4.17 -14.72 17.17
C ALA A 140 -2.67 -14.80 16.89
N LEU A 141 -2.30 -14.73 15.60
CA LEU A 141 -0.92 -14.79 15.14
C LEU A 141 -0.13 -13.56 15.61
N LEU A 142 -0.77 -12.39 15.57
CA LEU A 142 -0.26 -11.13 16.11
C LEU A 142 -1.31 -10.51 17.03
N GLN A 143 -0.90 -10.10 18.23
CA GLN A 143 -1.72 -9.31 19.15
C GLN A 143 -0.98 -8.02 19.47
N VAL A 144 -1.65 -6.89 19.24
CA VAL A 144 -1.22 -5.56 19.64
C VAL A 144 -2.15 -5.10 20.74
N GLU A 145 -1.62 -4.80 21.91
CA GLU A 145 -2.43 -4.45 23.10
C GLU A 145 -1.99 -3.11 23.67
N ASN A 146 -2.90 -2.14 23.65
CA ASN A 146 -2.80 -0.83 24.29
C ASN A 146 -1.47 -0.10 23.96
N VAL A 147 -1.03 -0.22 22.70
CA VAL A 147 0.25 0.33 22.27
C VAL A 147 0.17 1.85 22.17
N ASN A 148 1.05 2.50 22.93
CA ASN A 148 1.23 3.94 22.93
C ASN A 148 2.65 4.29 22.48
N LEU A 149 2.76 5.24 21.55
CA LEU A 149 4.05 5.76 21.12
C LEU A 149 4.05 7.29 21.07
N ARG A 150 5.09 7.87 21.66
CA ARG A 150 5.41 9.30 21.69
C ARG A 150 6.83 9.52 21.20
N PHE A 151 7.01 10.51 20.33
CA PHE A 151 8.33 11.00 19.94
C PHE A 151 8.61 12.35 20.59
N ILE A 152 9.86 12.59 20.98
CA ILE A 152 10.29 13.89 21.49
C ILE A 152 10.46 14.83 20.30
N THR A 153 9.72 15.94 20.29
CA THR A 153 9.75 16.96 19.23
C THR A 153 10.70 18.11 19.57
N LYS A 154 10.81 18.46 20.86
CA LYS A 154 11.83 19.37 21.36
C LYS A 154 12.47 18.75 22.59
N ASP A 155 13.76 18.47 22.48
CA ASP A 155 14.52 18.00 23.62
C ASP A 155 14.92 19.18 24.51
N SER A 156 14.88 18.96 25.80
CA SER A 156 15.17 19.97 26.82
C SER A 156 15.83 19.28 28.00
N PHE A 157 16.74 20.01 28.66
CA PHE A 157 17.49 19.53 29.81
C PHE A 157 16.59 19.21 31.03
N PHE A 158 15.44 19.87 31.12
CA PHE A 158 14.40 19.55 32.09
C PHE A 158 13.28 18.75 31.43
N GLU A 159 12.97 17.58 31.99
CA GLU A 159 11.96 16.66 31.49
C GLU A 159 10.55 17.29 31.41
N SER A 160 10.26 18.23 32.32
CA SER A 160 9.02 19.04 32.32
C SER A 160 8.88 20.00 31.13
N ARG A 161 9.96 20.24 30.39
CA ARG A 161 10.00 21.14 29.21
C ARG A 161 10.17 20.40 27.89
N ARG A 162 10.17 19.05 27.90
CA ARG A 162 10.18 18.26 26.67
C ARG A 162 8.82 18.31 26.00
N GLU A 163 8.79 18.63 24.71
CA GLU A 163 7.58 18.51 23.90
C GLU A 163 7.54 17.13 23.25
N TYR A 164 6.36 16.51 23.24
CA TYR A 164 6.13 15.21 22.63
C TYR A 164 5.06 15.31 21.55
N VAL A 165 5.22 14.53 20.48
CA VAL A 165 4.16 14.24 19.51
C VAL A 165 3.66 12.83 19.76
N GLN A 166 2.36 12.68 19.97
CA GLN A 166 1.70 11.38 20.06
C GLN A 166 1.58 10.78 18.66
N ALA A 167 2.22 9.64 18.44
CA ALA A 167 2.17 8.93 17.16
C ALA A 167 1.15 7.79 17.14
N SER A 168 0.81 7.22 18.30
CA SER A 168 -0.30 6.28 18.44
C SER A 168 -0.86 6.35 19.87
N ASN A 169 -2.18 6.34 20.04
CA ASN A 169 -2.83 6.43 21.34
C ASN A 169 -3.70 5.19 21.57
N ASN A 170 -3.26 4.31 22.48
CA ASN A 170 -3.97 3.12 22.92
C ASN A 170 -4.48 2.20 21.79
N VAL A 171 -3.58 1.81 20.89
CA VAL A 171 -3.94 0.96 19.74
C VAL A 171 -3.98 -0.51 20.16
N SER A 172 -5.10 -1.18 19.90
CA SER A 172 -5.30 -2.60 20.17
C SER A 172 -5.98 -3.30 18.98
N PHE A 173 -5.40 -4.40 18.51
CA PHE A 173 -5.99 -5.26 17.48
C PHE A 173 -5.31 -6.63 17.44
N GLU A 174 -5.99 -7.60 16.83
CA GLU A 174 -5.49 -8.96 16.62
C GLU A 174 -5.47 -9.27 15.12
N ILE A 175 -4.51 -10.10 14.69
CA ILE A 175 -4.45 -10.65 13.34
C ILE A 175 -4.37 -12.16 13.47
N HIS A 176 -5.31 -12.88 12.87
CA HIS A 176 -5.34 -14.35 12.87
C HIS A 176 -4.57 -14.93 11.68
N GLU A 177 -4.22 -16.23 11.78
CA GLU A 177 -3.58 -16.92 10.67
C GLU A 177 -4.51 -16.99 9.44
N GLY A 178 -3.96 -16.71 8.26
CA GLY A 178 -4.73 -16.64 7.01
C GLY A 178 -5.53 -15.34 6.83
N GLU A 179 -5.49 -14.41 7.79
CA GLU A 179 -6.15 -13.12 7.70
C GLU A 179 -5.28 -12.10 6.95
N THR A 180 -5.92 -11.24 6.15
CA THR A 180 -5.28 -10.05 5.58
C THR A 180 -5.78 -8.83 6.32
N PHE A 181 -4.89 -8.18 7.06
CA PHE A 181 -5.19 -6.96 7.82
C PHE A 181 -4.62 -5.73 7.12
N GLY A 182 -5.45 -4.70 6.92
CA GLY A 182 -5.05 -3.42 6.33
C GLY A 182 -5.13 -2.29 7.35
N LEU A 183 -4.02 -1.58 7.57
CA LEU A 183 -3.98 -0.38 8.41
C LEU A 183 -4.08 0.87 7.52
N VAL A 184 -5.24 1.52 7.52
CA VAL A 184 -5.56 2.67 6.67
C VAL A 184 -5.88 3.91 7.53
N GLY A 185 -5.62 5.10 7.00
CA GLY A 185 -5.82 6.38 7.68
C GLY A 185 -5.01 7.47 6.99
N GLU A 186 -5.18 8.73 7.37
CA GLU A 186 -4.53 9.89 6.70
C GLU A 186 -2.99 9.87 6.79
N SER A 187 -2.31 10.65 5.94
CA SER A 187 -0.86 10.84 6.06
C SER A 187 -0.52 11.43 7.44
N GLY A 188 0.48 10.87 8.12
CA GLY A 188 0.86 11.29 9.47
C GLY A 188 0.03 10.70 10.62
N SER A 189 -1.03 9.92 10.35
CA SER A 189 -1.88 9.28 11.39
C SER A 189 -1.20 8.17 12.21
N GLY A 190 0.06 7.84 11.94
CA GLY A 190 0.83 6.86 12.73
C GLY A 190 0.90 5.44 12.16
N LYS A 191 0.38 5.19 10.95
CA LYS A 191 0.39 3.86 10.29
C LYS A 191 1.78 3.23 10.21
N SER A 192 2.73 3.95 9.61
CA SER A 192 4.13 3.51 9.45
C SER A 192 4.82 3.34 10.79
N THR A 193 4.41 4.13 11.78
CA THR A 193 4.93 4.08 13.14
C THR A 193 4.50 2.79 13.85
N ILE A 194 3.21 2.47 13.81
CA ILE A 194 2.66 1.22 14.36
C ILE A 194 3.29 0.01 13.66
N ALA A 195 3.41 0.03 12.32
CA ALA A 195 4.07 -1.02 11.56
C ALA A 195 5.53 -1.24 12.00
N ARG A 196 6.27 -0.16 12.30
CA ARG A 196 7.64 -0.25 12.80
C ARG A 196 7.72 -0.78 14.23
N VAL A 197 6.74 -0.47 15.09
CA VAL A 197 6.64 -1.06 16.44
C VAL A 197 6.40 -2.57 16.34
N ILE A 198 5.49 -3.00 15.47
CA ILE A 198 5.21 -4.43 15.21
C ILE A 198 6.45 -5.16 14.68
N ALA A 199 7.21 -4.51 13.79
CA ALA A 199 8.47 -5.03 13.28
C ALA A 199 9.61 -5.04 14.33
N GLY A 200 9.38 -4.55 15.55
CA GLY A 200 10.37 -4.45 16.62
C GLY A 200 11.46 -3.39 16.36
N LEU A 201 11.21 -2.42 15.48
CA LEU A 201 12.17 -1.35 15.17
C LEU A 201 12.11 -0.20 16.16
N TYR A 202 10.93 0.06 16.74
CA TYR A 202 10.75 1.05 17.80
C TYR A 202 10.11 0.38 19.02
N PRO A 203 10.70 0.50 20.21
CA PRO A 203 10.03 0.07 21.43
C PRO A 203 8.85 1.00 21.73
N PRO A 204 7.66 0.47 22.06
CA PRO A 204 6.55 1.30 22.49
C PRO A 204 6.83 1.92 23.87
N ASN A 205 6.21 3.06 24.18
CA ASN A 205 6.30 3.67 25.50
C ASN A 205 5.49 2.88 26.54
N SER A 206 4.35 2.32 26.12
CA SER A 206 3.54 1.39 26.89
C SER A 206 2.73 0.49 25.94
N GLY A 207 2.19 -0.59 26.49
CA GLY A 207 1.51 -1.64 25.72
C GLY A 207 2.44 -2.78 25.34
N ARG A 208 1.88 -3.79 24.68
CA ARG A 208 2.55 -5.05 24.34
C ARG A 208 2.27 -5.44 22.90
N VAL A 209 3.26 -6.08 22.28
CA VAL A 209 3.11 -6.73 20.97
C VAL A 209 3.52 -8.19 21.13
N VAL A 210 2.59 -9.11 20.85
CA VAL A 210 2.80 -10.56 20.92
C VAL A 210 2.72 -11.14 19.52
N PHE A 211 3.69 -11.96 19.13
CA PHE A 211 3.71 -12.69 17.87
C PHE A 211 3.89 -14.18 18.13
N GLU A 212 2.94 -15.02 17.69
CA GLU A 212 2.93 -16.47 17.96
C GLU A 212 3.14 -16.80 19.46
N GLY A 213 2.47 -16.04 20.34
CA GLY A 213 2.60 -16.18 21.80
C GLY A 213 3.90 -15.63 22.40
N ILE A 214 4.81 -15.08 21.59
CA ILE A 214 6.06 -14.48 22.03
C ILE A 214 5.89 -12.97 22.17
N ASP A 215 6.07 -12.45 23.39
CA ASP A 215 6.10 -11.01 23.64
C ASP A 215 7.36 -10.37 23.02
N LEU A 216 7.17 -9.68 21.89
CA LEU A 216 8.23 -8.98 21.17
C LEU A 216 8.72 -7.73 21.90
N THR A 217 7.89 -7.14 22.78
CA THR A 217 8.25 -5.96 23.57
C THR A 217 9.13 -6.31 24.77
N ALA A 218 9.02 -7.53 25.29
CA ALA A 218 9.88 -8.06 26.34
C ALA A 218 11.27 -8.48 25.83
N LEU A 219 11.42 -8.72 24.52
CA LEU A 219 12.70 -9.03 23.88
C LEU A 219 13.58 -7.77 23.77
N ARG A 220 14.11 -7.31 24.90
CA ARG A 220 15.13 -6.23 24.99
C ARG A 220 16.50 -6.66 24.45
N VAL A 221 16.56 -7.28 23.28
CA VAL A 221 17.82 -7.74 22.67
C VAL A 221 18.00 -7.09 21.31
N LYS A 222 19.24 -6.64 21.08
CA LYS A 222 19.80 -5.98 19.88
C LYS A 222 18.89 -6.05 18.63
N PRO A 223 18.68 -4.93 17.90
CA PRO A 223 17.80 -4.84 16.71
C PRO A 223 17.99 -5.92 15.63
N SER A 224 19.11 -6.64 15.63
CA SER A 224 19.40 -7.76 14.75
C SER A 224 18.62 -9.04 15.10
N ALA A 225 18.34 -9.32 16.38
CA ALA A 225 17.74 -10.58 16.84
C ALA A 225 16.22 -10.62 16.60
N VAL A 226 15.50 -9.54 16.93
CA VAL A 226 14.06 -9.41 16.67
C VAL A 226 13.79 -9.38 15.16
N ARG A 227 14.63 -8.67 14.41
CA ARG A 227 14.60 -8.69 12.94
C ARG A 227 14.86 -10.09 12.39
N CYS A 228 15.74 -10.88 13.02
CA CYS A 228 16.00 -12.27 12.62
C CYS A 228 14.79 -13.18 12.91
N VAL A 229 14.12 -13.07 14.06
CA VAL A 229 12.96 -13.90 14.38
C VAL A 229 11.77 -13.57 13.48
N VAL A 230 11.41 -12.29 13.35
CA VAL A 230 10.30 -11.87 12.48
C VAL A 230 10.64 -12.14 11.02
N ARG A 231 11.83 -11.77 10.54
CA ARG A 231 12.22 -11.97 9.13
C ARG A 231 12.45 -13.44 8.80
N CYS A 232 13.08 -14.26 9.64
CA CYS A 232 13.25 -15.69 9.32
C CYS A 232 11.92 -16.44 9.36
N ARG A 233 11.01 -16.16 10.30
CA ARG A 233 9.68 -16.82 10.31
C ARG A 233 8.77 -16.31 9.21
N TRP A 234 8.73 -15.00 8.93
CA TRP A 234 7.97 -14.45 7.80
C TRP A 234 8.55 -14.85 6.44
N TYR A 235 9.88 -14.83 6.26
CA TYR A 235 10.54 -15.16 5.00
C TYR A 235 10.55 -16.67 4.72
N SER A 236 10.57 -17.52 5.76
CA SER A 236 10.39 -18.96 5.61
C SER A 236 8.98 -19.36 5.15
N ARG A 237 7.97 -18.51 5.36
CA ARG A 237 6.58 -18.70 4.90
C ARG A 237 6.24 -17.97 3.60
N THR A 238 7.00 -16.93 3.21
CA THR A 238 6.80 -16.18 1.95
C THR A 238 7.72 -16.62 0.80
N ARG A 239 8.62 -17.58 1.01
CA ARG A 239 9.25 -18.31 -0.10
C ARG A 239 8.19 -19.17 -0.78
N ILE A 240 7.64 -18.65 -1.87
CA ILE A 240 7.21 -19.50 -2.98
C ILE A 240 8.47 -20.25 -3.42
N PRO A 241 8.54 -21.59 -3.31
CA PRO A 241 9.68 -22.34 -3.80
C PRO A 241 9.81 -22.12 -5.31
N ARG A 242 11.07 -22.01 -5.78
CA ARG A 242 11.39 -22.05 -7.22
C ARG A 242 10.91 -23.35 -7.84
#